data_AF-A0A358T3K1-F1
#
_entry.id   AF-A0A358T3K1-F1
#
_cell.length_a   1.000
_cell.length_b   1.000
_cell.length_c   1.000
_cell.angle_alpha   90.00
_cell.angle_beta   90.00
_cell.angle_gamma   90.00
#
_symmetry.space_group_name_H-M   'P 1'
#
loop_
_entity.id
_entity.type
_entity.pdbx_description
1 polymer ?
#
loop_
_entity_poly.entity_id
_entity_poly.type
_entity_poly.pdbx_seq_one_letter_code
_entity_poly.pdbx_strand_id
1 'polypeptide(L)'
;MRLCILFLALVSGSLLSLTPPAQAAKRSRGAHKAADSGYGEIPAFNWNLAANGYVELFKLHNTEIESAEPNRFFPATVAFALGRIDEGGHFLMLKCSSPVNCGAQRDTLEDRIVYATLLAVVRTKAPKARLFNQRTWELTGLGEKYMEILRKRYPDLPARLGRLVGASLR
;
A
#
# COMPACT_ATOMS: atom_id res chain seq x y z
N MET A 1 -35.97 57.69 -34.57
CA MET A 1 -36.82 56.80 -33.76
C MET A 1 -36.78 57.35 -32.33
N ARG A 2 -37.69 58.26 -31.98
CA ARG A 2 -38.91 58.06 -31.15
C ARG A 2 -38.64 57.51 -29.73
N LEU A 3 -38.94 58.41 -28.78
CA LEU A 3 -39.09 58.35 -27.32
C LEU A 3 -39.73 57.07 -26.71
N CYS A 4 -39.43 56.86 -25.40
CA CYS A 4 -40.35 56.70 -24.24
C CYS A 4 -39.69 55.75 -23.20
N ILE A 5 -39.08 56.22 -22.10
CA ILE A 5 -39.67 56.55 -20.77
C ILE A 5 -40.66 55.50 -20.24
N LEU A 6 -40.37 54.93 -19.05
CA LEU A 6 -41.28 54.66 -17.90
C LEU A 6 -40.48 53.89 -16.82
N PHE A 7 -39.96 54.53 -15.77
CA PHE A 7 -40.59 54.85 -14.47
C PHE A 7 -41.13 53.67 -13.65
N LEU A 8 -40.49 53.49 -12.48
CA LEU A 8 -40.91 52.96 -11.17
C LEU A 8 -42.32 52.35 -11.01
N ALA A 9 -42.42 51.25 -10.26
CA ALA A 9 -42.95 51.27 -8.88
C ALA A 9 -42.99 49.88 -8.23
N LEU A 10 -42.85 49.88 -6.91
CA LEU A 10 -42.97 48.77 -5.97
C LEU A 10 -44.34 48.08 -6.03
N VAL A 11 -44.38 46.76 -5.84
CA VAL A 11 -45.46 46.10 -5.08
C VAL A 11 -44.91 44.92 -4.28
N SER A 12 -45.25 44.96 -3.00
CA SER A 12 -45.04 44.00 -1.92
C SER A 12 -45.55 42.59 -2.23
N GLY A 13 -44.86 41.57 -1.69
CA GLY A 13 -45.32 40.19 -1.76
C GLY A 13 -44.64 39.28 -0.75
N SER A 14 -44.99 39.42 0.52
CA SER A 14 -44.71 38.41 1.55
C SER A 14 -45.43 37.11 1.20
N LEU A 15 -44.69 36.05 0.88
CA LEU A 15 -45.21 34.68 0.91
C LEU A 15 -44.25 33.80 1.71
N LEU A 16 -44.58 33.70 3.00
CA LEU A 16 -44.26 32.57 3.86
C LEU A 16 -44.58 31.27 3.13
N SER A 17 -43.56 30.48 2.81
CA SER A 17 -43.75 29.10 2.38
C SER A 17 -43.08 28.19 3.40
N LEU A 18 -43.93 27.51 4.17
CA LEU A 18 -43.59 26.49 5.14
C LEU A 18 -42.65 25.45 4.50
N THR A 19 -41.46 25.29 5.06
CA THR A 19 -40.64 24.10 4.83
C THR A 19 -41.33 22.88 5.46
N PRO A 20 -41.64 21.83 4.70
CA PRO A 20 -42.13 20.57 5.29
C PRO A 20 -41.03 19.91 6.13
N PRO A 21 -41.36 19.21 7.23
CA PRO A 21 -40.36 18.60 8.09
C PRO A 21 -39.64 17.45 7.36
N ALA A 22 -38.31 17.46 7.50
CA ALA A 22 -37.42 16.43 6.99
C ALA A 22 -37.84 15.04 7.51
N GLN A 23 -38.26 14.16 6.60
CA GLN A 23 -38.36 12.73 6.88
C GLN A 23 -36.95 12.18 7.07
N ALA A 24 -36.59 11.89 8.32
CA ALA A 24 -35.44 11.07 8.65
C ALA A 24 -35.65 9.66 8.09
N ALA A 25 -35.12 9.41 6.90
CA ALA A 25 -35.01 8.07 6.35
C ALA A 25 -34.14 7.24 7.31
N LYS A 26 -34.80 6.39 8.10
CA LYS A 26 -34.15 5.28 8.81
C LYS A 26 -33.48 4.40 7.77
N ARG A 27 -32.19 4.64 7.50
CA ARG A 27 -31.32 3.64 6.88
C ARG A 27 -31.30 2.47 7.85
N SER A 28 -32.00 1.40 7.48
CA SER A 28 -31.81 0.11 8.12
C SER A 28 -30.32 -0.19 8.01
N ARG A 29 -29.64 -0.24 9.16
CA ARG A 29 -28.31 -0.85 9.26
C ARG A 29 -28.55 -2.34 9.05
N GLY A 30 -28.67 -2.73 7.78
CA GLY A 30 -28.47 -4.11 7.36
C GLY A 30 -27.12 -4.55 7.92
N ALA A 31 -27.14 -5.60 8.72
CA ALA A 31 -25.99 -6.12 9.41
C ALA A 31 -24.86 -6.40 8.42
N HIS A 32 -23.81 -5.57 8.42
CA HIS A 32 -22.53 -5.88 7.80
C HIS A 32 -21.80 -6.95 8.63
N LYS A 33 -22.38 -8.15 8.72
CA LYS A 33 -21.80 -9.32 9.40
C LYS A 33 -20.81 -10.09 8.51
N ALA A 34 -20.09 -9.39 7.64
CA ALA A 34 -19.04 -9.95 6.79
C ALA A 34 -17.71 -9.15 6.81
N ALA A 35 -17.65 -8.03 7.54
CA ALA A 35 -16.45 -7.16 7.56
C ALA A 35 -15.53 -7.36 8.78
N ASP A 36 -15.89 -8.18 9.78
CA ASP A 36 -15.15 -8.24 11.05
C ASP A 36 -14.04 -9.30 11.12
N SER A 37 -13.86 -10.18 10.12
CA SER A 37 -13.00 -11.36 10.29
C SER A 37 -11.49 -11.12 10.13
N GLY A 38 -11.04 -9.91 9.81
CA GLY A 38 -9.61 -9.62 9.62
C GLY A 38 -9.13 -8.23 10.08
N TYR A 39 -10.04 -7.27 10.31
CA TYR A 39 -9.62 -5.91 10.68
C TYR A 39 -8.96 -5.82 12.06
N GLY A 40 -9.25 -6.77 12.95
CA GLY A 40 -8.60 -6.87 14.24
C GLY A 40 -7.18 -7.42 14.21
N GLU A 41 -6.72 -8.05 13.12
CA GLU A 41 -5.38 -8.69 13.05
C GLU A 41 -4.27 -7.66 12.82
N ILE A 42 -4.58 -6.63 12.05
CA ILE A 42 -3.73 -5.47 11.78
C ILE A 42 -4.48 -4.23 12.24
N PRO A 43 -4.16 -3.66 13.42
CA PRO A 43 -4.76 -2.39 13.86
C PRO A 43 -4.56 -1.27 12.84
N ALA A 44 -5.39 -0.24 12.88
CA ALA A 44 -5.09 0.98 12.13
C ALA A 44 -3.76 1.58 12.60
N PHE A 45 -2.98 2.12 11.67
CA PHE A 45 -1.66 2.68 11.95
C PHE A 45 -1.46 4.01 11.22
N ASN A 46 -0.52 4.81 11.73
CA ASN A 46 -0.12 6.05 11.10
C ASN A 46 0.80 5.76 9.91
N TRP A 47 0.38 6.14 8.71
CA TRP A 47 1.12 5.89 7.48
C TRP A 47 2.45 6.63 7.41
N ASN A 48 2.57 7.84 7.98
CA ASN A 48 3.83 8.58 7.96
C ASN A 48 4.89 7.86 8.79
N LEU A 49 4.51 7.35 9.96
CA LEU A 49 5.42 6.56 10.79
C LEU A 49 5.82 5.24 10.10
N ALA A 50 4.85 4.53 9.52
CA ALA A 50 5.11 3.28 8.81
C ALA A 50 5.99 3.51 7.55
N ALA A 51 5.76 4.61 6.83
CA ALA A 51 6.56 4.99 5.67
C ALA A 51 8.02 5.31 6.03
N ASN A 52 8.25 6.07 7.12
CA ASN A 52 9.61 6.36 7.58
C ASN A 52 10.34 5.08 8.01
N GLY A 53 9.68 4.23 8.79
CA GLY A 53 10.23 2.93 9.16
C GLY A 53 10.50 2.03 7.95
N TYR A 54 9.60 2.05 6.96
CA TYR A 54 9.78 1.30 5.71
C TYR A 54 11.04 1.74 4.99
N VAL A 55 11.22 3.06 4.80
CA VAL A 55 12.36 3.60 4.04
C VAL A 55 13.69 3.20 4.67
N GLU A 56 13.81 3.35 5.99
CA GLU A 56 15.04 3.01 6.69
C GLU A 56 15.29 1.49 6.68
N LEU A 57 14.26 0.67 6.89
CA LEU A 57 14.42 -0.78 6.87
C LEU A 57 14.70 -1.31 5.44
N PHE A 58 14.11 -0.71 4.41
CA PHE A 58 14.37 -1.09 3.02
C PHE A 58 15.82 -0.81 2.60
N LYS A 59 16.39 0.33 3.03
CA LYS A 59 17.81 0.63 2.85
C LYS A 59 18.69 -0.45 3.48
N LEU A 60 18.37 -0.85 4.71
CA LEU A 60 19.10 -1.93 5.41
C LEU A 60 19.02 -3.26 4.65
N HIS A 61 17.84 -3.65 4.19
CA HIS A 61 17.69 -4.87 3.38
C HIS A 61 18.47 -4.81 2.06
N ASN A 62 18.55 -3.65 1.39
CA ASN A 62 19.41 -3.50 0.21
C ASN A 62 20.89 -3.69 0.54
N THR A 63 21.38 -3.13 1.64
CA THR A 63 22.76 -3.38 2.10
C THR A 63 22.98 -4.85 2.48
N GLU A 64 21.96 -5.52 3.02
CA GLU A 64 22.01 -6.94 3.35
C GLU A 64 22.12 -7.83 2.09
N ILE A 65 21.53 -7.43 0.97
CA ILE A 65 21.67 -8.13 -0.32
C ILE A 65 23.11 -8.10 -0.81
N GLU A 66 23.77 -6.95 -0.73
CA GLU A 66 25.18 -6.79 -1.16
C GLU A 66 26.15 -7.69 -0.39
N SER A 67 25.78 -8.08 0.84
CA SER A 67 26.57 -8.95 1.71
C SER A 67 26.01 -10.37 1.80
N ALA A 68 24.97 -10.71 1.03
CA ALA A 68 24.34 -12.01 1.08
C ALA A 68 25.23 -13.10 0.46
N GLU A 69 25.30 -14.25 1.14
CA GLU A 69 25.96 -15.43 0.58
C GLU A 69 25.26 -15.92 -0.71
N PRO A 70 26.01 -16.48 -1.67
CA PRO A 70 25.42 -17.21 -2.79
C PRO A 70 24.42 -18.26 -2.32
N ASN A 71 23.36 -18.47 -3.10
CA ASN A 71 22.28 -19.42 -2.84
C ASN A 71 21.36 -19.10 -1.65
N ARG A 72 21.53 -17.95 -0.97
CA ARG A 72 20.70 -17.58 0.18
C ARG A 72 19.20 -17.53 -0.17
N PHE A 73 18.86 -16.87 -1.28
CA PHE A 73 17.46 -16.60 -1.63
C PHE A 73 16.88 -17.68 -2.54
N PHE A 74 17.67 -18.14 -3.53
CA PHE A 74 17.33 -19.25 -4.40
C PHE A 74 18.58 -20.09 -4.72
N PRO A 75 18.46 -21.40 -4.95
CA PRO A 75 19.58 -22.24 -5.37
C PRO A 75 20.22 -21.76 -6.68
N ALA A 76 21.55 -21.85 -6.77
CA ALA A 76 22.39 -21.45 -7.91
C ALA A 76 22.24 -19.98 -8.34
N THR A 77 22.06 -19.08 -7.37
CA THR A 77 21.89 -17.63 -7.63
C THR A 77 22.74 -16.75 -6.72
N VAL A 78 23.05 -15.54 -7.21
CA VAL A 78 23.66 -14.44 -6.45
C VAL A 78 22.88 -13.15 -6.73
N ALA A 79 22.47 -12.45 -5.67
CA ALA A 79 21.69 -11.21 -5.77
C ALA A 79 22.57 -9.98 -5.56
N PHE A 80 22.24 -8.90 -6.27
CA PHE A 80 22.90 -7.60 -6.18
C PHE A 80 21.81 -6.51 -6.10
N ALA A 81 21.99 -5.54 -5.22
CA ALA A 81 21.17 -4.34 -5.15
C ALA A 81 21.72 -3.29 -6.12
N LEU A 82 20.85 -2.74 -6.97
CA LEU A 82 21.28 -1.78 -8.00
C LEU A 82 21.53 -0.37 -7.45
N GLY A 83 21.06 -0.08 -6.23
CA GLY A 83 21.09 1.26 -5.64
C GLY A 83 20.19 2.28 -6.36
N ARG A 84 19.45 1.85 -7.39
CA ARG A 84 18.51 2.63 -8.19
C ARG A 84 17.48 1.69 -8.82
N ILE A 85 16.39 2.25 -9.33
CA ILE A 85 15.46 1.53 -10.20
C ILE A 85 15.98 1.63 -11.64
N ASP A 86 16.13 0.50 -12.32
CA ASP A 86 16.56 0.43 -13.72
C ASP A 86 15.41 0.75 -14.70
N GLU A 87 15.70 0.71 -16.00
CA GLU A 87 14.73 1.00 -17.06
C GLU A 87 13.58 -0.02 -17.11
N GLY A 88 13.79 -1.23 -16.61
CA GLY A 88 12.78 -2.28 -16.49
C GLY A 88 11.92 -2.17 -15.23
N GLY A 89 12.21 -1.22 -14.34
CA GLY A 89 11.50 -1.06 -13.07
C GLY A 89 12.06 -1.92 -11.93
N HIS A 90 13.24 -2.50 -12.12
CA HIS A 90 13.88 -3.39 -11.14
C HIS A 90 14.91 -2.64 -10.31
N PHE A 91 14.99 -2.98 -9.02
CA PHE A 91 16.00 -2.47 -8.09
C PHE A 91 17.02 -3.54 -7.71
N LEU A 92 16.84 -4.77 -8.18
CA LEU A 92 17.79 -5.87 -8.03
C LEU A 92 18.27 -6.42 -9.38
N MET A 93 19.48 -6.96 -9.36
CA MET A 93 19.98 -7.86 -10.38
C MET A 93 20.23 -9.23 -9.75
N LEU A 94 19.82 -10.28 -10.45
CA LEU A 94 20.11 -11.67 -10.06
C LEU A 94 21.02 -12.30 -11.11
N LYS A 95 22.12 -12.91 -10.68
CA LYS A 95 22.95 -13.76 -11.53
C LYS A 95 22.62 -15.21 -11.24
N CYS A 96 22.32 -15.97 -12.28
CA CYS A 96 21.95 -17.38 -12.19
C CYS A 96 22.88 -18.25 -13.02
N SER A 97 23.13 -19.48 -12.58
CA SER A 97 23.89 -20.45 -13.38
C SER A 97 23.15 -20.94 -14.63
N SER A 98 21.81 -20.83 -14.63
CA SER A 98 20.95 -21.11 -15.79
C SER A 98 19.94 -19.96 -16.00
N PRO A 99 19.76 -19.46 -17.24
CA PRO A 99 18.94 -18.27 -17.50
C PRO A 99 17.44 -18.53 -17.43
N VAL A 100 16.98 -19.79 -17.52
CA VAL A 100 15.57 -20.15 -17.78
C VAL A 100 14.58 -19.53 -16.78
N ASN A 101 14.97 -19.31 -15.52
CA ASN A 101 14.10 -18.76 -14.48
C ASN A 101 14.64 -17.50 -13.78
N CYS A 102 15.72 -16.91 -14.29
CA CYS A 102 16.47 -15.91 -13.52
C CYS A 102 15.67 -14.61 -13.32
N GLY A 103 14.95 -14.16 -14.34
CA GLY A 103 14.06 -12.99 -14.25
C GLY A 103 12.93 -13.20 -13.25
N ALA A 104 12.23 -14.34 -13.31
CA ALA A 104 11.15 -14.64 -12.38
C ALA A 104 11.61 -14.74 -10.91
N GLN A 105 12.82 -15.28 -10.69
CA GLN A 105 13.43 -15.33 -9.36
C GLN A 105 13.79 -13.93 -8.85
N ARG A 106 14.33 -13.05 -9.70
CA ARG A 106 14.55 -11.64 -9.35
C ARG A 106 13.24 -10.99 -8.93
N ASP A 107 12.19 -11.09 -9.76
CA ASP A 107 10.89 -10.46 -9.48
C ASP A 107 10.30 -10.98 -8.16
N THR A 108 10.43 -12.28 -7.92
CA THR A 108 10.01 -12.90 -6.65
C THR A 108 10.78 -12.35 -5.45
N LEU A 109 12.10 -12.14 -5.57
CA LEU A 109 12.90 -11.57 -4.48
C LEU A 109 12.54 -10.12 -4.20
N GLU A 110 12.31 -9.32 -5.25
CA GLU A 110 11.87 -7.93 -5.14
C GLU A 110 10.54 -7.85 -4.37
N ASP A 111 9.55 -8.66 -4.76
CA ASP A 111 8.27 -8.76 -4.05
C ASP A 111 8.45 -9.15 -2.57
N ARG A 112 9.29 -10.17 -2.30
CA ARG A 112 9.58 -10.64 -0.94
C ARG A 112 10.14 -9.53 -0.07
N ILE A 113 11.13 -8.77 -0.56
CA ILE A 113 11.72 -7.66 0.19
C ILE A 113 10.67 -6.59 0.46
N VAL A 114 9.92 -6.18 -0.57
CA VAL A 114 8.91 -5.13 -0.46
C VAL A 114 7.85 -5.50 0.59
N TYR A 115 7.31 -6.71 0.53
CA TYR A 115 6.25 -7.13 1.44
C TYR A 115 6.77 -7.45 2.85
N ALA A 116 7.91 -8.13 2.98
CA ALA A 116 8.51 -8.40 4.28
C ALA A 116 8.88 -7.09 5.00
N THR A 117 9.40 -6.09 4.28
CA THR A 117 9.70 -4.75 4.83
C THR A 117 8.43 -4.08 5.35
N LEU A 118 7.34 -4.09 4.56
CA LEU A 118 6.06 -3.54 5.03
C LEU A 118 5.56 -4.28 6.28
N LEU A 119 5.55 -5.61 6.26
CA LEU A 119 5.10 -6.42 7.39
C LEU A 119 5.97 -6.25 8.62
N ALA A 120 7.25 -5.94 8.48
CA ALA A 120 8.15 -5.64 9.59
C ALA A 120 7.79 -4.33 10.30
N VAL A 121 7.37 -3.31 9.56
CA VAL A 121 7.13 -1.95 10.11
C VAL A 121 5.69 -1.69 10.54
N VAL A 122 4.71 -2.34 9.90
CA VAL A 122 3.30 -2.20 10.31
C VAL A 122 3.04 -2.93 11.62
N ARG A 123 2.21 -2.39 12.50
CA ARG A 123 1.85 -3.10 13.74
C ARG A 123 0.95 -4.30 13.41
N THR A 124 1.32 -5.47 13.92
CA THR A 124 0.59 -6.73 13.75
C THR A 124 0.32 -7.36 15.10
N LYS A 125 -0.77 -8.12 15.25
CA LYS A 125 -0.98 -8.95 16.46
C LYS A 125 -0.02 -10.15 16.50
N ALA A 126 0.29 -10.73 15.34
CA ALA A 126 1.25 -11.82 15.25
C ALA A 126 2.70 -11.32 15.34
N PRO A 127 3.62 -12.10 15.96
CA PRO A 127 5.06 -11.85 15.90
C PRO A 127 5.59 -11.87 14.47
N LYS A 128 6.59 -11.04 14.16
CA LYS A 128 7.15 -10.90 12.80
C LYS A 128 7.74 -12.19 12.24
N ALA A 129 8.37 -13.00 13.10
CA ALA A 129 8.90 -14.31 12.73
C ALA A 129 7.83 -15.31 12.23
N ARG A 130 6.54 -15.04 12.51
CA ARG A 130 5.41 -15.83 11.98
C ARG A 130 4.83 -15.27 10.68
N LEU A 131 5.34 -14.14 10.17
CA LEU A 131 4.83 -13.48 8.98
C LEU A 131 5.71 -13.77 7.76
N PHE A 132 7.02 -13.79 7.94
CA PHE A 132 7.97 -14.08 6.88
C PHE A 132 9.23 -14.74 7.43
N ASN A 133 9.94 -15.46 6.57
CA ASN A 133 11.25 -16.02 6.88
C ASN A 133 12.29 -14.90 6.94
N GLN A 134 13.00 -14.72 8.06
CA GLN A 134 13.98 -13.64 8.21
C GLN A 134 15.21 -13.81 7.30
N ARG A 135 15.54 -15.03 6.89
CA ARG A 135 16.66 -15.31 5.99
C ARG A 135 16.30 -15.10 4.54
N THR A 136 15.13 -15.55 4.08
CA THR A 136 14.77 -15.50 2.65
C THR A 136 13.75 -14.42 2.28
N TRP A 137 13.16 -13.77 3.29
CA TRP A 137 12.05 -12.83 3.19
C TRP A 137 10.78 -13.40 2.55
N GLU A 138 10.72 -14.71 2.38
CA GLU A 138 9.53 -15.41 1.91
C GLU A 138 8.39 -15.24 2.91
N LEU A 139 7.23 -14.82 2.42
CA LEU A 139 6.03 -14.72 3.24
C LEU A 139 5.56 -16.12 3.64
N THR A 140 5.18 -16.26 4.89
CA THR A 140 4.42 -17.42 5.36
C THR A 140 2.96 -17.29 4.90
N GLY A 141 2.17 -18.37 5.02
CA GLY A 141 0.73 -18.28 4.76
C GLY A 141 0.00 -17.22 5.62
N LEU A 142 0.50 -16.94 6.83
CA LEU A 142 -0.04 -15.86 7.66
C LEU A 142 0.39 -14.47 7.15
N GLY A 143 1.63 -14.34 6.66
CA GLY A 143 2.12 -13.11 6.02
C GLY A 143 1.31 -12.76 4.77
N GLU A 144 1.04 -13.75 3.93
CA GLU A 144 0.20 -13.58 2.73
C GLU A 144 -1.21 -13.10 3.10
N LYS A 145 -1.85 -13.75 4.08
CA LYS A 145 -3.15 -13.31 4.61
C LYS A 145 -3.11 -11.85 5.08
N TYR A 146 -2.03 -11.43 5.74
CA TYR A 146 -1.88 -10.06 6.23
C TYR A 146 -1.70 -9.07 5.09
N MET A 147 -0.94 -9.44 4.05
CA MET A 147 -0.81 -8.63 2.83
C MET A 147 -2.15 -8.51 2.10
N GLU A 148 -2.97 -9.56 2.03
CA GLU A 148 -4.32 -9.46 1.49
C GLU A 148 -5.21 -8.49 2.27
N ILE A 149 -5.16 -8.53 3.61
CA ILE A 149 -5.90 -7.58 4.46
C ILE A 149 -5.45 -6.15 4.16
N LEU A 150 -4.14 -5.92 4.04
CA LEU A 150 -3.58 -4.61 3.72
C LEU A 150 -4.00 -4.13 2.33
N ARG A 151 -3.94 -4.99 1.30
CA ARG A 151 -4.38 -4.66 -0.07
C ARG A 151 -5.86 -4.32 -0.12
N LYS A 152 -6.70 -5.06 0.61
CA LYS A 152 -8.15 -4.79 0.71
C LYS A 152 -8.43 -3.46 1.42
N ARG A 153 -7.67 -3.15 2.47
CA ARG A 153 -7.83 -1.92 3.26
C ARG A 153 -7.29 -0.68 2.53
N TYR A 154 -6.21 -0.83 1.78
CA TYR A 154 -5.51 0.24 1.07
C TYR A 154 -5.38 -0.12 -0.41
N PRO A 155 -6.38 0.20 -1.25
CA PRO A 155 -6.35 -0.14 -2.68
C PRO A 155 -5.18 0.48 -3.45
N ASP A 156 -4.63 1.61 -2.96
CA ASP A 156 -3.46 2.28 -3.52
C ASP A 156 -2.12 1.69 -3.04
N LEU A 157 -2.14 0.58 -2.29
CA LEU A 157 -0.95 -0.01 -1.67
C LEU A 157 0.18 -0.31 -2.66
N PRO A 158 -0.05 -0.91 -3.84
CA PRO A 158 1.05 -1.18 -4.79
C PRO A 158 1.76 0.10 -5.24
N ALA A 159 0.99 1.13 -5.64
CA ALA A 159 1.54 2.41 -6.05
C ALA A 159 2.27 3.12 -4.88
N ARG A 160 1.75 2.98 -3.66
CA ARG A 160 2.38 3.53 -2.45
C ARG A 160 3.71 2.84 -2.15
N LEU A 161 3.77 1.51 -2.23
CA LEU A 161 5.00 0.75 -2.03
C LEU A 161 6.05 1.09 -3.09
N GLY A 162 5.66 1.20 -4.36
CA GLY A 162 6.58 1.63 -5.43
C GLY A 162 7.21 3.00 -5.14
N ARG A 163 6.42 3.97 -4.65
CA ARG A 163 6.98 5.28 -4.21
C ARG A 163 7.93 5.16 -3.03
N LEU A 164 7.65 4.28 -2.07
CA LEU A 164 8.53 4.08 -0.91
C LEU A 164 9.84 3.39 -1.30
N VAL A 165 9.80 2.41 -2.20
CA VAL A 165 11.00 1.81 -2.81
C VAL A 165 11.83 2.90 -3.49
N GLY A 166 11.20 3.71 -4.35
CA GLY A 166 11.88 4.81 -5.03
C GLY A 166 12.46 5.86 -4.07
N ALA A 167 11.81 6.13 -2.93
CA ALA A 167 12.33 7.03 -1.90
C ALA A 167 13.50 6.43 -1.11
N SER A 168 13.60 5.10 -1.04
CA SER A 168 14.65 4.39 -0.30
C SER A 168 15.96 4.27 -1.08
N LEU A 169 15.90 4.49 -2.39
CA LEU A 169 17.03 4.37 -3.34
C LEU A 169 17.55 5.74 -3.80
N ARG A 170 17.18 6.82 -3.10
CA ARG A 170 17.62 8.19 -3.36
C ARG A 170 18.63 8.67 -2.33
#